data_AF-V9Z7W3-F1
#
_entry.id   AF-V9Z7W3-F1
#
_cell.length_a   1.000
_cell.length_b   1.000
_cell.length_c   1.000
_cell.angle_alpha   90.00
_cell.angle_beta   90.00
_cell.angle_gamma   90.00
#
_symmetry.space_group_name_H-M   'P 1'
#
loop_
_entity.id
_entity.type
_entity.pdbx_description
1 polymer ?
#
loop_
_entity_poly.entity_id
_entity_poly.type
_entity_poly.pdbx_seq_one_letter_code
_entity_poly.pdbx_strand_id
1 'polypeptide(L)'
;MPHTLIDPGPIYTLLDSYRALADRHKAALDPYLDADGDVAVDREAEYDEQELAIARETQQWLEQAMSTLTELVRLPSNQKVTVLGQDGQRFPLITGTLDGNARAAFRNGQCHALARALSDATGWPMAVLISDYCGTDPDMCSAEELSDGVCACQLAHLVVVHPNGVHIDITGAHLPGSVPDYEDQEAIAVDERLWSHLLRSPYWRRPALDVARTFVGPLLKSLPPALRPLTATEDAA
;
A
#
# COMPACT_ATOMS: atom_id res chain seq x y z
N MET A 1 -27.11 -15.95 -10.03
CA MET A 1 -25.77 -15.40 -9.77
C MET A 1 -24.78 -16.54 -9.96
N PRO A 2 -23.88 -16.51 -10.96
CA PRO A 2 -22.75 -17.44 -10.95
C PRO A 2 -21.84 -17.05 -9.79
N HIS A 3 -21.63 -17.97 -8.84
CA HIS A 3 -20.50 -17.83 -7.92
C HIS A 3 -19.25 -18.07 -8.75
N THR A 4 -18.47 -17.02 -9.00
CA THR A 4 -17.10 -17.19 -9.49
C THR A 4 -16.34 -17.91 -8.38
N LEU A 5 -16.23 -19.23 -8.49
CA LEU A 5 -15.45 -20.03 -7.56
C LEU A 5 -14.01 -19.55 -7.67
N ILE A 6 -13.48 -19.05 -6.55
CA ILE A 6 -12.05 -18.78 -6.42
C ILE A 6 -11.35 -20.12 -6.67
N ASP A 7 -10.41 -20.16 -7.63
CA ASP A 7 -9.54 -21.32 -7.79
C ASP A 7 -8.82 -21.55 -6.46
N PRO A 8 -9.02 -22.70 -5.79
CA PRO A 8 -8.39 -22.94 -4.50
C PRO A 8 -6.90 -23.32 -4.65
N GLY A 9 -6.41 -23.59 -5.87
CA GLY A 9 -5.02 -23.95 -6.16
C GLY A 9 -4.01 -23.00 -5.50
N PRO A 10 -4.07 -21.67 -5.75
CA PRO A 10 -3.22 -20.69 -5.09
C PRO A 10 -3.31 -20.69 -3.55
N ILE A 11 -4.47 -20.98 -2.95
CA ILE A 11 -4.61 -21.09 -1.49
C ILE A 11 -3.89 -22.34 -0.99
N TYR A 12 -4.01 -23.47 -1.68
CA TYR A 12 -3.25 -24.68 -1.35
C TYR A 12 -1.74 -24.47 -1.52
N THR A 13 -1.29 -23.77 -2.57
CA THR A 13 0.12 -23.39 -2.74
C THR A 13 0.65 -22.56 -1.58
N LEU A 14 -0.13 -21.60 -1.06
CA LEU A 14 0.25 -20.84 0.15
C LEU A 14 0.34 -21.75 1.39
N LEU A 15 -0.61 -22.67 1.59
CA LEU A 15 -0.61 -23.59 2.73
C LEU A 15 0.58 -24.58 2.69
N ASP A 16 0.93 -25.09 1.51
CA ASP A 16 2.07 -25.99 1.35
C ASP A 16 3.41 -25.24 1.43
N SER A 17 3.47 -23.99 0.93
CA SER A 17 4.60 -23.10 1.14
C SER A 17 4.82 -22.78 2.63
N TYR A 18 3.76 -22.54 3.40
CA TYR A 18 3.83 -22.34 4.85
C TYR A 18 4.39 -23.57 5.58
N ARG A 19 3.91 -24.78 5.23
CA ARG A 19 4.42 -26.03 5.81
C ARG A 19 5.91 -26.22 5.52
N ALA A 20 6.30 -26.07 4.25
CA ALA A 20 7.69 -26.20 3.82
C ALA A 20 8.62 -25.13 4.43
N LEU A 21 8.08 -23.97 4.80
CA LEU A 21 8.80 -22.94 5.57
C LEU A 21 8.99 -23.39 7.02
N ALA A 22 7.91 -23.77 7.70
CA ALA A 22 7.92 -24.21 9.10
C ALA A 22 8.81 -25.44 9.34
N ASP A 23 8.74 -26.45 8.46
CA ASP A 23 9.59 -27.66 8.53
C ASP A 23 11.08 -27.30 8.40
N ARG A 24 11.42 -26.34 7.54
CA ARG A 24 12.80 -25.84 7.36
C ARG A 24 13.28 -25.03 8.56
N HIS A 25 12.42 -24.16 9.11
CA HIS A 25 12.74 -23.37 10.30
C HIS A 25 12.97 -24.27 11.51
N LYS A 26 12.13 -25.29 11.69
CA LYS A 26 12.37 -26.34 12.69
C LYS A 26 13.71 -27.05 12.45
N ALA A 27 13.97 -27.54 11.24
CA ALA A 27 15.22 -28.24 10.92
C ALA A 27 16.49 -27.37 11.08
N ALA A 28 16.35 -26.03 10.99
CA ALA A 28 17.44 -25.09 11.24
C ALA A 28 17.66 -24.79 12.74
N LEU A 29 16.63 -24.89 13.58
CA LEU A 29 16.73 -24.68 15.03
C LEU A 29 17.06 -25.97 15.82
N ASP A 30 16.59 -27.12 15.35
CA ASP A 30 16.82 -28.44 15.97
C ASP A 30 18.30 -28.74 16.36
N PRO A 31 19.35 -28.30 15.61
CA PRO A 31 20.74 -28.53 16.00
C PRO A 31 21.20 -27.79 17.27
N TYR A 32 20.45 -26.80 17.76
CA TYR A 32 20.78 -26.02 18.96
C TYR A 32 20.07 -26.51 20.21
N LEU A 33 19.07 -27.40 20.04
CA LEU A 33 18.25 -27.93 21.12
C LEU A 33 18.85 -29.23 21.67
N ASP A 34 18.67 -29.47 22.96
CA ASP A 34 19.01 -30.73 23.60
C ASP A 34 17.89 -31.79 23.49
N ALA A 35 18.01 -32.87 24.27
CA ALA A 35 17.05 -33.98 24.22
C ALA A 35 15.69 -33.66 24.87
N ASP A 36 15.63 -32.66 25.76
CA ASP A 36 14.42 -32.18 26.40
C ASP A 36 13.78 -31.00 25.62
N GLY A 37 14.55 -30.41 24.69
CA GLY A 37 14.13 -29.33 23.80
C GLY A 37 14.59 -27.94 24.26
N ASP A 38 15.45 -27.87 25.27
CA ASP A 38 16.02 -26.63 25.77
C ASP A 38 17.22 -26.21 24.90
N VAL A 39 17.44 -24.90 24.76
CA VAL A 39 18.60 -24.36 24.00
C VAL A 39 19.88 -24.64 24.79
N ALA A 40 20.87 -25.26 24.15
CA ALA A 40 22.15 -25.54 24.77
C ALA A 40 22.87 -24.22 25.15
N VAL A 41 23.30 -24.09 26.40
CA VAL A 41 23.89 -22.86 26.97
C VAL A 41 25.14 -22.38 26.22
N ASP A 42 25.90 -23.28 25.59
CA ASP A 42 27.05 -22.95 24.75
C ASP A 42 26.68 -22.44 23.34
N ARG A 43 25.39 -22.44 22.99
CA ARG A 43 24.86 -22.10 21.66
C ARG A 43 23.75 -21.04 21.64
N GLU A 44 23.37 -20.49 22.79
CA GLU A 44 22.30 -19.49 22.94
C GLU A 44 22.44 -18.32 21.93
N ALA A 45 23.66 -17.78 21.76
CA ALA A 45 23.91 -16.69 20.82
C ALA A 45 23.77 -17.09 19.33
N GLU A 46 24.09 -18.34 18.96
CA GLU A 46 23.91 -18.85 17.59
C GLU A 46 22.43 -19.15 17.31
N TYR A 47 21.71 -19.64 18.33
CA TYR A 47 20.26 -19.82 18.29
C TYR A 47 19.53 -18.48 18.09
N ASP A 48 19.88 -17.44 18.86
CA ASP A 48 19.30 -16.10 18.75
C ASP A 48 19.51 -15.48 17.36
N GLU A 49 20.71 -15.61 16.78
CA GLU A 49 20.99 -15.13 15.42
C GLU A 49 20.14 -15.89 14.38
N GLN A 50 20.01 -17.21 14.53
CA GLN A 50 19.20 -18.04 13.65
C GLN A 50 17.69 -17.75 13.79
N GLU A 51 17.19 -17.52 15.01
CA GLU A 51 15.80 -17.11 15.26
C GLU A 51 15.52 -15.74 14.65
N LEU A 52 16.44 -14.77 14.77
CA LEU A 52 16.29 -13.46 14.13
C LEU A 52 16.26 -13.55 12.59
N ALA A 53 17.05 -14.44 11.98
CA ALA A 53 17.00 -14.70 10.55
C ALA A 53 15.66 -15.34 10.13
N ILE A 54 15.19 -16.32 10.90
CA ILE A 54 13.89 -16.99 10.72
C ILE A 54 12.72 -16.02 10.85
N ALA A 55 12.75 -15.12 11.82
CA ALA A 55 11.72 -14.10 12.03
C ALA A 55 11.62 -13.15 10.83
N ARG A 56 12.76 -12.73 10.27
CA ARG A 56 12.80 -11.89 9.05
C ARG A 56 12.25 -12.62 7.83
N GLU A 57 12.61 -13.89 7.62
CA GLU A 57 12.06 -14.69 6.51
C GLU A 57 10.55 -14.90 6.68
N THR A 58 10.10 -15.21 7.90
CA THR A 58 8.68 -15.39 8.23
C THR A 58 7.88 -14.11 7.97
N GLN A 59 8.43 -12.94 8.31
CA GLN A 59 7.81 -11.66 7.99
C GLN A 59 7.68 -11.47 6.46
N GLN A 60 8.76 -11.68 5.69
CA GLN A 60 8.74 -11.56 4.23
C GLN A 60 7.72 -12.51 3.59
N TRP A 61 7.68 -13.76 4.05
CA TRP A 61 6.70 -14.74 3.59
C TRP A 61 5.27 -14.31 3.90
N LEU A 62 5.00 -13.83 5.12
CA LEU A 62 3.67 -13.35 5.51
C LEU A 62 3.23 -12.14 4.68
N GLU A 63 4.15 -11.22 4.39
CA GLU A 63 3.89 -10.07 3.53
C GLU A 63 3.50 -10.49 2.11
N GLN A 64 4.23 -11.46 1.54
CA GLN A 64 3.93 -12.03 0.23
C GLN A 64 2.59 -12.79 0.22
N ALA A 65 2.37 -13.67 1.21
CA ALA A 65 1.14 -14.45 1.35
C ALA A 65 -0.11 -13.56 1.47
N MET A 66 -0.03 -12.48 2.26
CA MET A 66 -1.12 -11.50 2.38
C MET A 66 -1.37 -10.73 1.07
N SER A 67 -0.33 -10.44 0.28
CA SER A 67 -0.48 -9.85 -1.04
C SER A 67 -1.20 -10.80 -2.01
N THR A 68 -0.80 -12.07 -2.04
CA THR A 68 -1.45 -13.10 -2.87
C THR A 68 -2.91 -13.33 -2.44
N LEU A 69 -3.20 -13.42 -1.15
CA LEU A 69 -4.58 -13.54 -0.64
C LEU A 69 -5.44 -12.32 -1.02
N THR A 70 -4.88 -11.11 -0.94
CA THR A 70 -5.54 -9.86 -1.38
C THR A 70 -5.95 -9.91 -2.85
N GLU A 71 -5.06 -10.39 -3.72
CA GLU A 71 -5.31 -10.49 -5.17
C GLU A 71 -6.35 -11.55 -5.51
N LEU A 72 -6.32 -12.70 -4.82
CA LEU A 72 -7.26 -13.81 -4.99
C LEU A 72 -8.66 -13.49 -4.48
N VAL A 73 -8.76 -12.89 -3.28
CA VAL A 73 -10.02 -12.79 -2.53
C VAL A 73 -10.79 -11.50 -2.83
N ARG A 74 -10.14 -10.47 -3.40
CA ARG A 74 -10.70 -9.16 -3.81
C ARG A 74 -11.84 -8.66 -2.92
N LEU A 75 -11.52 -7.83 -1.92
CA LEU A 75 -12.51 -7.29 -0.96
C LEU A 75 -13.82 -6.85 -1.65
N PRO A 76 -14.95 -7.51 -1.36
CA PRO A 76 -16.22 -7.16 -1.98
C PRO A 76 -16.71 -5.81 -1.45
N SER A 77 -17.49 -5.10 -2.25
CA SER A 77 -18.15 -3.86 -1.84
C SER A 77 -19.14 -4.10 -0.69
N ASN A 78 -19.48 -3.04 0.04
CA ASN A 78 -20.42 -3.04 1.17
C ASN A 78 -19.97 -3.89 2.39
N GLN A 79 -18.66 -4.06 2.58
CA GLN A 79 -18.08 -4.65 3.79
C GLN A 79 -17.57 -3.56 4.73
N LYS A 80 -17.75 -3.78 6.04
CA LYS A 80 -17.19 -2.92 7.07
C LYS A 80 -15.71 -3.28 7.29
N VAL A 81 -14.83 -2.31 7.09
CA VAL A 81 -13.39 -2.44 7.33
C VAL A 81 -12.89 -1.28 8.18
N THR A 82 -11.67 -1.37 8.70
CA THR A 82 -11.00 -0.25 9.37
C THR A 82 -9.63 -0.08 8.74
N VAL A 83 -9.30 1.13 8.28
CA VAL A 83 -7.95 1.48 7.84
C VAL A 83 -7.28 2.39 8.87
N LEU A 84 -5.94 2.35 8.90
CA LEU A 84 -5.12 3.23 9.73
C LEU A 84 -4.59 4.38 8.88
N GLY A 85 -4.89 5.60 9.30
CA GLY A 85 -4.30 6.81 8.73
C GLY A 85 -3.02 7.23 9.43
N GLN A 86 -2.69 8.51 9.26
CA GLN A 86 -1.63 9.18 10.00
C GLN A 86 -1.81 8.99 11.52
N ASP A 87 -0.69 8.91 12.25
CA ASP A 87 -0.64 8.75 13.72
C ASP A 87 -1.45 7.59 14.32
N GLY A 88 -1.87 6.64 13.48
CA GLY A 88 -2.65 5.47 13.90
C GLY A 88 -4.15 5.75 14.02
N GLN A 89 -4.62 6.90 13.53
CA GLN A 89 -6.04 7.24 13.50
C GLN A 89 -6.84 6.16 12.76
N ARG A 90 -7.91 5.68 13.39
CA ARG A 90 -8.72 4.56 12.89
C ARG A 90 -9.94 5.07 12.13
N PHE A 91 -10.02 4.76 10.85
CA PHE A 91 -11.16 5.15 10.01
C PHE A 91 -12.05 3.93 9.71
N PRO A 92 -13.30 3.88 10.24
CA PRO A 92 -14.26 2.85 9.89
C PRO A 92 -14.88 3.16 8.51
N LEU A 93 -14.66 2.26 7.55
CA LEU A 93 -15.09 2.42 6.16
C LEU A 93 -16.12 1.36 5.76
N ILE A 94 -16.91 1.68 4.73
CA ILE A 94 -17.69 0.72 3.95
C ILE A 94 -17.04 0.63 2.58
N THR A 95 -16.58 -0.56 2.18
CA THR A 95 -15.87 -0.77 0.90
C THR A 95 -16.72 -0.36 -0.29
N GLY A 96 -16.14 0.45 -1.18
CA GLY A 96 -16.84 1.00 -2.36
C GLY A 96 -17.87 2.10 -2.08
N THR A 97 -17.95 2.66 -0.87
CA THR A 97 -18.87 3.76 -0.54
C THR A 97 -18.10 5.07 -0.30
N LEU A 98 -18.17 6.00 -1.27
CA LEU A 98 -17.50 7.32 -1.16
C LEU A 98 -18.23 8.30 -0.24
N ASP A 99 -18.20 8.02 1.07
CA ASP A 99 -18.70 8.89 2.13
C ASP A 99 -17.61 9.81 2.72
N GLY A 100 -17.97 10.51 3.81
CA GLY A 100 -17.04 11.37 4.54
C GLY A 100 -15.90 10.62 5.25
N ASN A 101 -16.11 9.37 5.68
CA ASN A 101 -15.08 8.58 6.33
C ASN A 101 -14.03 8.10 5.31
N ALA A 102 -14.47 7.67 4.12
CA ALA A 102 -13.57 7.35 3.01
C ALA A 102 -12.71 8.56 2.64
N ARG A 103 -13.35 9.73 2.45
CA ARG A 103 -12.66 11.00 2.15
C ARG A 103 -11.65 11.38 3.24
N ALA A 104 -12.02 11.23 4.52
CA ALA A 104 -11.11 11.51 5.62
C ALA A 104 -9.93 10.51 5.67
N ALA A 105 -10.16 9.22 5.49
CA ALA A 105 -9.11 8.20 5.53
C ALA A 105 -8.05 8.39 4.44
N PHE A 106 -8.48 8.59 3.20
CA PHE A 106 -7.57 8.76 2.06
C PHE A 106 -6.97 10.17 1.96
N ARG A 107 -7.47 11.17 2.71
CA ARG A 107 -6.80 12.47 2.91
C ARG A 107 -5.77 12.41 4.04
N ASN A 108 -6.04 11.67 5.11
CA ASN A 108 -5.19 11.62 6.32
C ASN A 108 -4.37 10.31 6.38
N GLY A 109 -3.44 10.14 5.43
CA GLY A 109 -2.41 9.09 5.49
C GLY A 109 -2.64 7.80 4.70
N GLN A 110 -3.70 7.70 3.88
CA GLN A 110 -3.87 6.61 2.90
C GLN A 110 -3.91 7.09 1.43
N CYS A 111 -3.63 8.38 1.16
CA CYS A 111 -3.64 8.97 -0.19
C CYS A 111 -2.84 8.16 -1.22
N HIS A 112 -1.61 7.78 -0.87
CA HIS A 112 -0.71 6.94 -1.66
C HIS A 112 -1.31 5.57 -2.04
N ALA A 113 -2.13 4.97 -1.17
CA ALA A 113 -2.80 3.69 -1.46
C ALA A 113 -3.88 3.85 -2.54
N LEU A 114 -4.65 4.96 -2.48
CA LEU A 114 -5.64 5.29 -3.50
C LEU A 114 -4.99 5.73 -4.81
N ALA A 115 -3.95 6.55 -4.75
CA ALA A 115 -3.21 7.00 -5.92
C ALA A 115 -2.63 5.80 -6.68
N ARG A 116 -1.99 4.85 -5.99
CA ARG A 116 -1.49 3.62 -6.62
C ARG A 116 -2.62 2.77 -7.18
N ALA A 117 -3.70 2.55 -6.43
CA ALA A 117 -4.84 1.76 -6.90
C ALA A 117 -5.53 2.36 -8.14
N LEU A 118 -5.59 3.70 -8.23
CA LEU A 118 -6.15 4.42 -9.37
C LEU A 118 -5.17 4.42 -10.57
N SER A 119 -3.87 4.61 -10.32
CA SER A 119 -2.80 4.46 -11.32
C SER A 119 -2.79 3.08 -11.95
N ASP A 120 -2.76 2.01 -11.14
CA ASP A 120 -2.81 0.61 -11.58
C ASP A 120 -4.05 0.33 -12.48
N ALA A 121 -5.18 0.98 -12.17
CA ALA A 121 -6.46 0.75 -12.87
C ALA A 121 -6.66 1.59 -14.14
N THR A 122 -5.85 2.64 -14.36
CA THR A 122 -6.04 3.62 -15.44
C THR A 122 -4.83 3.81 -16.33
N GLY A 123 -3.64 3.41 -15.88
CA GLY A 123 -2.36 3.71 -16.53
C GLY A 123 -1.92 5.18 -16.41
N TRP A 124 -2.62 6.00 -15.62
CA TRP A 124 -2.28 7.40 -15.42
C TRP A 124 -1.16 7.54 -14.36
N PRO A 125 -0.16 8.41 -14.60
CA PRO A 125 0.97 8.55 -13.68
C PRO A 125 0.54 9.15 -12.33
N MET A 126 1.25 8.76 -11.27
CA MET A 126 1.12 9.38 -9.94
C MET A 126 2.02 10.62 -9.83
N ALA A 127 1.57 11.59 -9.04
CA ALA A 127 2.39 12.70 -8.57
C ALA A 127 2.23 12.86 -7.05
N VAL A 128 3.24 13.43 -6.39
CA VAL A 128 3.18 13.82 -4.99
C VAL A 128 3.31 15.34 -4.90
N LEU A 129 2.38 15.94 -4.17
CA LEU A 129 2.39 17.34 -3.81
C LEU A 129 3.41 17.54 -2.70
N ILE A 130 4.34 18.46 -2.93
CA ILE A 130 5.43 18.76 -1.98
C ILE A 130 5.08 19.99 -1.15
N SER A 131 5.28 19.86 0.15
CA SER A 131 5.11 20.92 1.13
C SER A 131 6.32 21.85 1.16
N ASP A 132 6.07 23.15 1.31
CA ASP A 132 7.08 24.17 1.63
C ASP A 132 7.80 23.93 2.99
N TYR A 133 7.38 22.93 3.78
CA TYR A 133 7.88 22.62 5.12
C TYR A 133 8.66 21.28 5.18
N CYS A 134 10.02 21.30 5.13
CA CYS A 134 10.84 20.19 5.69
C CYS A 134 10.73 20.27 7.22
N GLY A 135 10.08 19.27 7.84
CA GLY A 135 9.94 19.20 9.29
C GLY A 135 11.28 19.22 10.01
N THR A 136 11.33 19.68 11.26
CA THR A 136 12.56 19.96 12.02
C THR A 136 13.41 18.73 12.41
N ASP A 137 13.14 17.57 11.82
CA ASP A 137 13.89 16.34 12.03
C ASP A 137 14.98 16.23 10.94
N PRO A 138 16.26 16.55 11.25
CA PRO A 138 17.32 16.57 10.26
C PRO A 138 17.58 15.19 9.64
N ASP A 139 17.23 14.10 10.34
CA ASP A 139 17.45 12.75 9.84
C ASP A 139 16.55 12.47 8.62
N MET A 140 15.34 13.07 8.56
CA MET A 140 14.47 12.98 7.38
C MET A 140 15.02 13.71 6.15
N CYS A 141 15.74 14.82 6.36
CA CYS A 141 16.31 15.64 5.28
C CYS A 141 17.79 15.22 4.97
N SER A 142 18.29 14.10 5.52
CA SER A 142 19.71 13.66 5.42
C SER A 142 20.02 12.50 4.47
N ALA A 143 19.01 11.71 4.07
CA ALA A 143 19.19 10.57 3.16
C ALA A 143 18.89 10.97 1.71
N GLU A 144 19.86 10.78 0.81
CA GLU A 144 19.83 10.95 -0.65
C GLU A 144 18.59 11.64 -1.26
N GLU A 145 18.78 12.82 -1.88
CA GLU A 145 17.74 13.52 -2.66
C GLU A 145 16.90 12.54 -3.49
N LEU A 146 15.61 12.45 -3.16
CA LEU A 146 14.70 11.45 -3.74
C LEU A 146 14.36 11.78 -5.19
N SER A 147 14.27 13.08 -5.46
CA SER A 147 14.13 13.79 -6.73
C SER A 147 14.85 15.13 -6.53
N ASP A 148 15.50 15.67 -7.56
CA ASP A 148 16.29 16.94 -7.56
C ASP A 148 15.93 17.92 -6.42
N GLY A 149 16.71 17.96 -5.34
CA GLY A 149 16.55 18.88 -4.21
C GLY A 149 15.32 18.68 -3.28
N VAL A 150 14.45 17.69 -3.53
CA VAL A 150 13.24 17.43 -2.70
C VAL A 150 13.52 16.44 -1.57
N CYS A 151 13.16 16.86 -0.35
CA CYS A 151 13.28 16.06 0.85
C CYS A 151 12.07 15.11 1.09
N ALA A 152 12.34 13.94 1.68
CA ALA A 152 11.36 12.97 2.16
C ALA A 152 10.22 13.55 3.01
N CYS A 153 10.49 14.52 3.90
CA CYS A 153 9.46 15.10 4.77
C CYS A 153 8.68 16.26 4.14
N GLN A 154 9.05 16.70 2.93
CA GLN A 154 8.19 17.58 2.13
C GLN A 154 7.09 16.79 1.40
N LEU A 155 7.24 15.47 1.24
CA LEU A 155 6.23 14.64 0.59
C LEU A 155 4.94 14.66 1.42
N ALA A 156 3.85 15.25 0.89
CA ALA A 156 2.66 15.52 1.69
C ALA A 156 1.42 14.74 1.23
N HIS A 157 1.06 14.80 -0.06
CA HIS A 157 -0.17 14.17 -0.57
C HIS A 157 0.03 13.59 -1.96
N LEU A 158 -0.45 12.36 -2.19
CA LEU A 158 -0.35 11.71 -3.50
C LEU A 158 -1.66 11.83 -4.28
N VAL A 159 -1.53 12.18 -5.56
CA VAL A 159 -2.59 12.32 -6.56
C VAL A 159 -2.26 11.49 -7.80
N VAL A 160 -3.26 11.26 -8.66
CA VAL A 160 -3.06 10.75 -10.01
C VAL A 160 -3.26 11.86 -11.02
N VAL A 161 -2.36 11.97 -12.00
CA VAL A 161 -2.41 13.00 -13.03
C VAL A 161 -3.09 12.45 -14.28
N HIS A 162 -4.31 12.90 -14.55
CA HIS A 162 -5.03 12.57 -15.78
C HIS A 162 -4.27 13.11 -17.01
N PRO A 163 -4.36 12.49 -18.21
CA PRO A 163 -3.62 12.91 -19.42
C PRO A 163 -3.84 14.35 -19.92
N ASN A 164 -4.76 15.12 -19.32
CA ASN A 164 -4.96 16.56 -19.58
C ASN A 164 -4.38 17.48 -18.48
N GLY A 165 -3.60 16.93 -17.54
CA GLY A 165 -2.99 17.65 -16.42
C GLY A 165 -3.85 17.78 -15.17
N VAL A 166 -5.10 17.30 -15.16
CA VAL A 166 -5.96 17.34 -13.97
C VAL A 166 -5.45 16.40 -12.88
N HIS A 167 -5.33 16.90 -11.64
CA HIS A 167 -4.99 16.09 -10.47
C HIS A 167 -6.24 15.43 -9.89
N ILE A 168 -6.18 14.13 -9.61
CA ILE A 168 -7.28 13.33 -9.08
C ILE A 168 -6.88 12.74 -7.73
N ASP A 169 -7.73 12.97 -6.72
CA ASP A 169 -7.58 12.44 -5.37
C ASP A 169 -8.93 11.89 -4.85
N ILE A 170 -9.03 11.54 -3.56
CA ILE A 170 -10.31 11.04 -2.98
C ILE A 170 -11.42 12.09 -3.00
N THR A 171 -11.08 13.38 -3.01
CA THR A 171 -12.09 14.46 -2.98
C THR A 171 -12.69 14.70 -4.37
N GLY A 172 -11.90 14.57 -5.44
CA GLY A 172 -12.39 14.63 -6.81
C GLY A 172 -11.28 14.90 -7.83
N ALA A 173 -11.63 15.67 -8.86
CA ALA A 173 -10.74 16.17 -9.90
C ALA A 173 -10.49 17.67 -9.72
N HIS A 174 -9.23 18.09 -9.78
CA HIS A 174 -8.75 19.44 -9.49
C HIS A 174 -7.82 19.93 -10.60
N LEU A 175 -7.75 21.25 -10.80
CA LEU A 175 -6.71 21.82 -11.63
C LEU A 175 -5.35 21.72 -10.90
N PRO A 176 -4.22 21.75 -11.62
CA PRO A 176 -2.91 21.95 -10.99
C PRO A 176 -2.93 23.15 -10.02
N GLY A 177 -2.36 22.98 -8.84
CA GLY A 177 -2.37 24.00 -7.77
C GLY A 177 -3.72 24.23 -7.08
N SER A 178 -4.80 23.50 -7.41
CA SER A 178 -6.14 23.69 -6.81
C SER A 178 -6.61 22.50 -5.95
N VAL A 179 -5.70 21.68 -5.44
CA VAL A 179 -6.04 20.54 -4.58
C VAL A 179 -6.26 21.05 -3.15
N PRO A 180 -7.39 20.74 -2.49
CA PRO A 180 -7.68 21.26 -1.14
C PRO A 180 -6.63 20.89 -0.09
N ASP A 181 -6.23 21.86 0.74
CA ASP A 181 -5.11 21.83 1.71
C ASP A 181 -3.70 21.90 1.09
N TYR A 182 -3.59 21.81 -0.23
CA TYR A 182 -2.34 21.77 -0.99
C TYR A 182 -2.41 22.77 -2.17
N GLU A 183 -3.07 23.90 -1.94
CA GLU A 183 -3.17 24.99 -2.89
C GLU A 183 -1.78 25.57 -3.21
N ASP A 184 -1.54 25.88 -4.48
CA ASP A 184 -0.28 26.39 -5.05
C ASP A 184 0.99 25.52 -4.81
N GLN A 185 0.86 24.34 -4.19
CA GLN A 185 1.99 23.42 -3.96
C GLN A 185 2.45 22.74 -5.26
N GLU A 186 3.77 22.59 -5.41
CA GLU A 186 4.37 21.91 -6.56
C GLU A 186 4.10 20.40 -6.53
N ALA A 187 4.02 19.78 -7.72
CA ALA A 187 3.77 18.35 -7.89
C ALA A 187 4.92 17.68 -8.66
N ILE A 188 5.63 16.76 -8.00
CA ILE A 188 6.69 15.95 -8.65
C ILE A 188 6.15 14.57 -9.02
N ALA A 189 6.67 13.99 -10.10
CA ALA A 189 6.27 12.65 -10.55
C ALA A 189 6.72 11.56 -9.56
N VAL A 190 5.87 10.57 -9.30
CA VAL A 190 6.23 9.41 -8.48
C VAL A 190 6.72 8.28 -9.39
N ASP A 191 8.04 8.09 -9.40
CA ASP A 191 8.68 6.93 -10.03
C ASP A 191 8.78 5.74 -9.06
N GLU A 192 9.37 4.63 -9.50
CA GLU A 192 9.54 3.44 -8.66
C GLU A 192 10.60 3.63 -7.55
N ARG A 193 11.52 4.59 -7.64
CA ARG A 193 12.47 4.94 -6.56
C ARG A 193 11.73 5.64 -5.42
N LEU A 194 10.93 6.66 -5.75
CA LEU A 194 10.12 7.41 -4.81
C LEU A 194 9.02 6.53 -4.20
N TRP A 195 8.33 5.71 -5.00
CA TRP A 195 7.39 4.71 -4.51
C TRP A 195 8.05 3.72 -3.53
N SER A 196 9.24 3.20 -3.87
CA SER A 196 10.02 2.32 -2.97
C SER A 196 10.49 3.03 -1.70
N HIS A 197 10.69 4.35 -1.71
CA HIS A 197 10.95 5.13 -0.50
C HIS A 197 9.68 5.20 0.38
N LEU A 198 8.53 5.59 -0.19
CA LEU A 198 7.25 5.67 0.53
C LEU A 198 6.89 4.35 1.24
N LEU A 199 7.11 3.20 0.58
CA LEU A 199 6.82 1.88 1.17
C LEU A 199 7.74 1.48 2.34
N ARG A 200 8.92 2.09 2.46
CA ARG A 200 9.92 1.78 3.52
C ARG A 200 10.02 2.87 4.59
N SER A 201 9.41 4.03 4.35
CA SER A 201 9.45 5.16 5.27
C SER A 201 8.56 4.89 6.50
N PRO A 202 9.06 5.06 7.75
CA PRO A 202 8.26 4.85 8.95
C PRO A 202 7.17 5.92 9.14
N TYR A 203 7.30 7.07 8.46
CA TYR A 203 6.36 8.17 8.47
C TYR A 203 5.15 7.91 7.56
N TRP A 204 5.30 7.05 6.55
CA TRP A 204 4.22 6.63 5.66
C TRP A 204 3.59 5.33 6.18
N ARG A 205 2.26 5.24 6.12
CA ARG A 205 1.57 3.99 6.48
C ARG A 205 1.76 2.95 5.38
N ARG A 206 1.72 1.67 5.76
CA ARG A 206 1.54 0.59 4.77
C ARG A 206 0.24 0.86 3.98
N PRO A 207 0.27 0.86 2.64
CA PRO A 207 -0.91 1.17 1.84
C PRO A 207 -1.96 0.07 1.96
N ALA A 208 -3.19 0.47 2.29
CA ALA A 208 -4.37 -0.40 2.24
C ALA A 208 -4.87 -0.55 0.78
N LEU A 209 -4.03 -1.08 -0.11
CA LEU A 209 -4.32 -1.19 -1.56
C LEU A 209 -5.58 -2.01 -1.85
N ASP A 210 -5.80 -3.07 -1.08
CA ASP A 210 -6.97 -3.93 -1.13
C ASP A 210 -8.28 -3.14 -0.92
N VAL A 211 -8.30 -2.31 0.12
CA VAL A 211 -9.41 -1.43 0.47
C VAL A 211 -9.53 -0.31 -0.55
N ALA A 212 -8.42 0.33 -0.93
CA ALA A 212 -8.35 1.44 -1.88
C ALA A 212 -8.92 1.07 -3.27
N ARG A 213 -8.59 -0.13 -3.78
CA ARG A 213 -9.12 -0.68 -5.05
C ARG A 213 -10.64 -0.71 -5.08
N THR A 214 -11.33 -0.85 -3.94
CA THR A 214 -12.80 -0.83 -3.88
C THR A 214 -13.40 0.55 -4.18
N PHE A 215 -12.65 1.65 -3.95
CA PHE A 215 -13.11 3.02 -4.16
C PHE A 215 -12.80 3.59 -5.55
N VAL A 216 -11.89 2.97 -6.31
CA VAL A 216 -11.50 3.41 -7.67
C VAL A 216 -12.71 3.53 -8.61
N GLY A 217 -13.53 2.47 -8.71
CA GLY A 217 -14.73 2.46 -9.56
C GLY A 217 -15.75 3.54 -9.17
N PRO A 218 -16.16 3.66 -7.90
CA PRO A 218 -16.95 4.77 -7.40
C PRO A 218 -16.36 6.16 -7.70
N LEU A 219 -15.04 6.34 -7.54
CA LEU A 219 -14.37 7.62 -7.75
C LEU A 219 -14.45 8.02 -9.22
N LEU A 220 -14.03 7.14 -10.13
CA LEU A 220 -14.13 7.35 -11.59
C LEU A 220 -15.57 7.64 -12.04
N LYS A 221 -16.58 7.00 -11.44
CA LYS A 221 -18.00 7.30 -11.70
C LYS A 221 -18.44 8.68 -11.21
N SER A 222 -17.83 9.20 -10.15
CA SER A 222 -18.08 10.56 -9.63
C SER A 222 -17.42 11.66 -10.46
N LEU A 223 -16.37 11.34 -11.22
CA LEU A 223 -15.68 12.32 -12.07
C LEU A 223 -16.56 12.80 -13.24
N PRO A 224 -16.34 14.04 -13.72
CA PRO A 224 -16.89 14.53 -14.98
C PRO A 224 -16.66 13.54 -16.14
N PRO A 225 -17.61 13.35 -17.08
CA PRO A 225 -17.49 12.37 -18.16
C PRO A 225 -16.20 12.48 -19.00
N ALA A 226 -15.69 13.70 -19.22
CA ALA A 226 -14.46 13.97 -19.97
C ALA A 226 -13.16 13.57 -19.23
N LEU A 227 -13.24 13.17 -17.96
CA LEU A 227 -12.12 12.73 -17.11
C LEU A 227 -12.22 11.25 -16.74
N ARG A 228 -13.14 10.51 -17.37
CA ARG A 228 -13.25 9.05 -17.17
C ARG A 228 -12.32 8.36 -18.16
N PRO A 229 -11.71 7.22 -17.81
CA PRO A 229 -10.96 6.43 -18.77
C PRO A 229 -11.85 6.14 -19.97
N LEU A 230 -11.29 6.26 -21.18
CA LEU A 230 -11.90 5.70 -22.36
C LEU A 230 -12.04 4.19 -22.11
N THR A 231 -13.25 3.73 -21.84
CA THR A 231 -13.52 2.31 -21.69
C THR A 231 -13.06 1.63 -22.97
N ALA A 232 -12.12 0.70 -22.87
CA ALA A 232 -11.93 -0.30 -23.92
C ALA A 232 -13.31 -0.91 -24.18
N THR A 233 -13.79 -0.72 -25.40
CA THR A 233 -15.21 -0.90 -25.74
C THR A 233 -15.69 -2.29 -25.38
N GLU A 234 -16.92 -2.36 -24.87
CA GLU A 234 -17.76 -3.55 -25.01
C GLU A 234 -17.89 -3.85 -26.51
N ASP A 235 -17.04 -4.72 -27.04
CA ASP A 235 -17.21 -5.39 -28.35
C ASP A 235 -16.20 -6.53 -28.52
N ALA A 236 -16.56 -7.69 -27.98
CA ALA A 236 -16.16 -8.99 -28.51
C ALA A 236 -17.45 -9.74 -28.86
N ALA A 237 -17.98 -9.41 -30.03
CA ALA A 237 -19.10 -10.09 -30.68
C ALA A 237 -18.63 -11.38 -31.40
#